data_AF-A0A924MRE9-F1
#
_entry.id   AF-A0A924MRE9-F1
#
_cell.length_a   1.000
_cell.length_b   1.000
_cell.length_c   1.000
_cell.angle_alpha   90.00
_cell.angle_beta   90.00
_cell.angle_gamma   90.00
#
_symmetry.space_group_name_H-M   'P 1'
#
loop_
_entity.id
_entity.type
_entity.pdbx_description
1 polymer ?
#
loop_
_entity_poly.entity_id
_entity_poly.type
_entity_poly.pdbx_seq_one_letter_code
_entity_poly.pdbx_strand_id
1 'polypeptide(L)' 'MTIVHVVFSSRIAGGERHCVDLALAQAAAGHDVHVVGMRGSAVKEALGGAVPFHGLRMPLARGLRVDRLA' A
#
# COMPACT_ATOMS: atom_id res chain seq x y z
N MET A 1 4.54 5.05 18.32
CA MET A 1 3.56 5.79 17.50
C MET A 1 3.08 4.85 16.40
N THR A 2 1.79 4.91 16.07
CA THR A 2 1.17 4.04 15.05
C THR A 2 1.07 4.78 13.72
N ILE A 3 1.49 4.14 12.63
CA ILE A 3 1.52 4.73 11.28
C ILE A 3 0.78 3.81 10.32
N VAL A 4 -0.18 4.37 9.58
CA VAL A 4 -0.98 3.61 8.61
C VAL A 4 -0.73 4.13 7.20
N HIS A 5 -0.20 3.27 6.34
CA HIS A 5 -0.03 3.55 4.91
C HIS A 5 -1.19 2.98 4.12
N VAL A 6 -1.92 3.81 3.38
CA VAL A 6 -3.00 3.35 2.49
C VAL A 6 -2.57 3.51 1.04
N VAL A 7 -2.31 2.38 0.37
CA VAL A 7 -1.81 2.33 -1.01
C VAL A 7 -2.91 1.85 -1.94
N PHE A 8 -3.49 2.78 -2.70
CA PHE A 8 -4.55 2.51 -3.68
C PHE A 8 -4.03 2.10 -5.07
N SER A 9 -2.79 1.63 -5.14
CA SER A 9 -2.19 1.20 -6.41
C SER A 9 -2.18 -0.31 -6.57
N SER A 10 -2.50 -0.75 -7.78
CA SER A 10 -2.52 -2.15 -8.20
C SER A 10 -1.20 -2.60 -8.85
N ARG A 11 -0.24 -1.70 -9.08
CA ARG A 11 1.07 -1.99 -9.68
C ARG A 11 2.19 -1.39 -8.84
N ILE A 12 3.42 -1.89 -9.00
CA ILE A 12 4.62 -1.21 -8.51
C ILE A 12 5.19 -0.39 -9.66
N ALA A 13 4.83 0.89 -9.72
CA ALA A 13 5.27 1.88 -10.70
C ALA A 13 6.17 2.94 -10.05
N GLY A 14 7.00 2.55 -9.09
CA GLY A 14 8.01 3.40 -8.42
C GLY A 14 7.50 4.08 -7.16
N GLY A 15 6.30 4.67 -7.17
CA GLY A 15 5.72 5.30 -5.98
C GLY A 15 5.42 4.30 -4.85
N GLU A 16 5.01 3.09 -5.20
CA GLU A 16 4.70 2.03 -4.25
C GLU A 16 5.96 1.42 -3.63
N ARG A 17 7.08 1.40 -4.36
CA ARG A 17 8.39 1.01 -3.80
C ARG A 17 8.79 1.97 -2.69
N HIS A 18 8.67 3.27 -2.95
CA HIS A 18 8.96 4.28 -1.94
C HIS A 18 8.07 4.14 -0.69
N CYS A 19 6.78 3.87 -0.86
CA CYS A 19 5.88 3.59 0.28
C CYS A 19 6.30 2.34 1.06
N VAL A 20 6.75 1.27 0.39
CA VAL A 20 7.27 0.07 1.03
C VAL A 20 8.55 0.38 1.81
N ASP A 21 9.51 1.06 1.18
CA ASP A 21 10.79 1.42 1.80
C ASP A 21 10.57 2.28 3.06
N LEU A 22 9.66 3.25 2.98
CA LEU A 22 9.30 4.10 4.10
C LEU A 22 8.62 3.31 5.23
N ALA A 23 7.69 2.41 4.89
CA ALA A 23 7.01 1.58 5.88
C ALA A 23 7.99 0.66 6.62
N LEU A 24 8.94 0.05 5.89
CA LEU A 24 10.00 -0.78 6.47
C LEU A 24 10.95 0.02 7.36
N ALA A 25 11.39 1.20 6.91
CA ALA A 25 12.25 2.07 7.69
C ALA A 25 11.57 2.54 8.99
N GLN A 26 10.27 2.84 8.94
CA GLN A 26 9.49 3.21 10.12
C GLN A 26 9.29 2.05 11.09
N ALA A 27 9.06 0.84 10.58
CA ALA A 27 8.99 -0.35 11.42
C ALA A 27 10.35 -0.63 12.09
N ALA A 28 11.45 -0.49 11.36
CA ALA A 28 12.81 -0.63 11.90
C ALA A 28 13.14 0.44 12.96
N ALA A 29 12.54 1.63 12.87
CA ALA A 29 12.64 2.70 13.87
C ALA A 29 11.79 2.43 15.14
N GLY A 30 11.08 1.30 15.21
CA GLY A 30 10.25 0.91 16.36
C GLY A 30 8.84 1.49 16.34
N HIS A 31 8.36 1.96 15.19
CA HIS A 31 6.96 2.35 15.02
C HIS A 31 6.08 1.12 14.73
N ASP A 32 4.83 1.20 15.19
CA ASP A 32 3.81 0.20 14.87
C ASP A 32 3.20 0.57 13.52
N VAL A 33 3.60 -0.13 12.46
CA VAL A 33 3.26 0.22 11.08
C VAL A 33 2.24 -0.76 10.54
N HIS A 34 1.22 -0.25 9.86
CA HIS A 34 0.27 -1.06 9.11
C HIS A 34 0.18 -0.56 7.67
N VAL A 35 0.10 -1.48 6.72
CA VAL A 35 -0.13 -1.15 5.31
C VAL A 35 -1.49 -1.68 4.88
N VAL A 36 -2.31 -0.82 4.30
CA VAL A 36 -3.59 -1.17 3.72
C VAL A 36 -3.48 -1.01 2.21
N GLY A 37 -3.87 -2.02 1.45
CA GLY A 37 -3.81 -1.95 -0.01
C GLY A 37 -4.81 -2.88 -0.68
N MET A 38 -4.82 -2.87 -2.01
CA MET A 38 -5.66 -3.82 -2.76
C MET A 38 -5.25 -5.26 -2.46
N ARG A 39 -6.24 -6.12 -2.26
CA ARG A 39 -6.02 -7.57 -2.13
C ARG A 39 -5.34 -8.08 -3.41
N GLY A 40 -4.20 -8.76 -3.26
CA GLY A 40 -3.38 -9.24 -4.39
C GLY A 40 -2.41 -8.20 -4.95
N SER A 41 -2.24 -7.03 -4.30
CA SER A 41 -1.20 -6.08 -4.68
C SER A 41 0.19 -6.66 -4.43
N ALA A 42 1.10 -6.42 -5.39
CA ALA A 42 2.53 -6.74 -5.27
C ALA A 42 3.21 -6.03 -4.07
N VAL A 43 2.58 -4.99 -3.50
CA VAL A 43 3.02 -4.36 -2.25
C VAL A 43 3.05 -5.35 -1.10
N LYS A 44 2.10 -6.31 -1.03
CA LYS A 44 2.09 -7.33 0.01
C LYS A 44 3.35 -8.19 -0.03
N GLU A 45 3.77 -8.59 -1.23
CA GLU A 45 4.96 -9.41 -1.43
C GLU A 45 6.22 -8.62 -1.08
N ALA A 46 6.28 -7.34 -1.49
CA ALA A 46 7.41 -6.47 -1.21
C ALA A 46 7.63 -6.19 0.29
N LEU A 47 6.57 -6.22 1.11
CA LEU A 47 6.69 -6.04 2.57
C LEU A 47 7.29 -7.26 3.29
N GLY A 48 7.36 -8.43 2.64
CA GLY A 48 8.06 -9.61 3.17
C GLY A 48 7.55 -10.13 4.53
N GLY A 49 6.37 -9.70 4.97
CA GLY A 49 5.82 -10.01 6.30
C GLY A 49 6.41 -9.20 7.47
N ALA A 50 7.36 -8.28 7.21
CA ALA A 50 7.93 -7.41 8.24
C ALA A 50 6.92 -6.38 8.78
N VAL A 51 5.89 -6.06 8.00
CA VAL A 51 4.83 -5.11 8.34
C VAL A 51 3.46 -5.74 8.04
N PRO A 52 2.49 -5.71 8.98
CA PRO A 52 1.14 -6.19 8.74
C PRO A 52 0.47 -5.54 7.52
N PHE A 53 0.03 -6.36 6.57
CA PHE A 53 -0.68 -5.92 5.37
C PHE A 53 -2.17 -6.30 5.39
N HIS A 54 -3.03 -5.31 5.21
CA HIS A 54 -4.49 -5.43 5.17
C HIS A 54 -5.00 -5.28 3.74
N GLY A 55 -5.48 -6.38 3.16
CA GLY A 55 -5.97 -6.41 1.78
C GLY A 55 -7.46 -6.06 1.67
N LEU A 56 -7.79 -4.95 1.03
CA LEU A 56 -9.17 -4.55 0.72
C LEU A 56 -9.62 -5.15 -0.62
N ARG A 57 -10.84 -5.68 -0.66
CA ARG A 57 -11.42 -6.44 -1.79
C ARG A 57 -12.09 -5.57 -2.86
N MET A 58 -12.24 -4.26 -2.61
CA MET A 58 -12.98 -3.33 -3.46
C MET A 58 -12.06 -2.18 -3.93
N PRO A 59 -11.72 -2.08 -5.23
CA PRO A 59 -11.04 -0.91 -5.80
C PRO A 59 -12.04 0.03 -6.49
N LEU A 60 -13.21 0.22 -5.90
CA LEU A 60 -14.38 0.59 -6.69
C LEU A 60 -14.42 2.09 -7.02
N ALA A 61 -14.32 2.34 -8.33
CA ALA A 61 -14.78 3.51 -9.08
C ALA A 61 -13.85 4.72 -9.26
N ARG A 62 -12.58 4.71 -8.83
CA ARG A 62 -11.68 5.84 -9.17
C ARG A 62 -11.27 5.85 -10.65
N GLY A 63 -10.72 4.75 -11.17
CA GLY A 63 -10.29 4.69 -12.58
C GLY A 63 -11.43 4.93 -13.57
N LEU A 64 -12.59 4.31 -13.34
CA LEU A 64 -13.78 4.45 -14.18
C LEU A 64 -14.45 5.84 -14.10
N ARG A 65 -14.29 6.58 -12.99
CA ARG A 65 -14.75 7.98 -12.91
C ARG A 65 -13.80 8.94 -13.60
N VAL A 66 -12.50 8.66 -13.58
CA VAL A 66 -11.48 9.48 -14.27
C VAL A 66 -11.57 9.30 -15.79
N ASP A 67 -11.83 8.09 -16.27
CA ASP A 67 -12.01 7.79 -17.70
C ASP A 67 -13.26 8.46 -18.30
N ARG A 68 -14.26 8.78 -17.48
CA ARG A 68 -15.47 9.52 -17.90
C ARG A 68 -15.29 11.04 -17.91
N LEU A 69 -14.13 11.56 -17.50
CA LEU A 69 -13.80 12.99 -17.52
C LEU A 69 -12.80 13.36 -18.64
N ALA A 70 -12.34 12.38 -19.42
CA ALA A 70 -11.42 12.55 -20.54
C ALA A 70 -12.14 12.37 -21.89
#